data_AF-A0A4Z0K944-F1
#
_entry.id   AF-A0A4Z0K944-F1
#
_cell.length_a   1.000
_cell.length_b   1.000
_cell.length_c   1.000
_cell.angle_alpha   90.00
_cell.angle_beta   90.00
_cell.angle_gamma   90.00
#
_symmetry.space_group_name_H-M   'P 1'
#
loop_
_entity.id
_entity.type
_entity.pdbx_description
1 polymer ?
#
loop_
_entity_poly.entity_id
_entity_poly.type
_entity_poly.pdbx_seq_one_letter_code
_entity_poly.pdbx_strand_id
1 'polypeptide(L)'
;MKLYWQEKYPQAFCWSFGDSPALADELAALVVAGKKRGTCSSLVSYQKEQPPVTPGSYHIVLNGTGDAVCVIRTLALRLIRFNEMSADLAALEGEGDLSVAFWQGARRAWFEREGNW
;
A
#
# COMPACT_ATOMS: atom_id res chain seq x y z
N MET A 1 16.68 4.13 14.22
CA MET A 1 16.05 2.87 13.73
C MET A 1 15.85 2.87 12.21
N LYS A 2 15.37 3.96 11.59
CA LYS A 2 15.24 4.08 10.12
C LYS A 2 16.54 3.80 9.32
N LEU A 3 17.68 4.31 9.80
CA LEU A 3 18.99 4.06 9.17
C LEU A 3 19.37 2.57 9.11
N TYR A 4 19.10 1.80 10.17
CA TYR A 4 19.39 0.37 10.20
C TYR A 4 18.67 -0.39 9.07
N TRP A 5 17.40 -0.08 8.83
CA TRP A 5 16.63 -0.73 7.78
C TRP A 5 17.12 -0.35 6.39
N GLN A 6 17.53 0.89 6.19
CA GLN A 6 18.09 1.35 4.92
C GLN A 6 19.47 0.74 4.65
N GLU A 7 20.30 0.54 5.67
CA GLU A 7 21.57 -0.18 5.53
C GLU A 7 21.35 -1.65 5.16
N LYS A 8 20.37 -2.31 5.79
CA LYS A 8 20.02 -3.71 5.52
C LYS A 8 19.31 -3.90 4.17
N TYR A 9 18.53 -2.91 3.74
CA TYR A 9 17.75 -2.91 2.51
C TYR A 9 17.98 -1.62 1.70
N PRO A 10 19.18 -1.43 1.12
CA PRO A 10 19.59 -0.17 0.50
C PRO A 10 18.79 0.21 -0.75
N GLN A 11 18.13 -0.76 -1.38
CA GLN A 11 17.27 -0.55 -2.55
C GLN A 11 15.78 -0.55 -2.21
N ALA A 12 15.41 -0.65 -0.92
CA ALA A 12 14.01 -0.66 -0.54
C ALA A 12 13.38 0.72 -0.68
N PHE A 13 12.17 0.74 -1.22
CA PHE A 13 11.32 1.93 -1.16
C PHE A 13 10.99 2.24 0.31
N CYS A 14 10.93 3.51 0.68
CA CYS A 14 10.64 3.92 2.06
C CYS A 14 9.47 4.91 2.08
N TRP A 15 8.31 4.46 2.55
CA TRP A 15 7.03 5.21 2.41
C TRP A 15 6.01 4.76 3.47
N SER A 16 4.97 5.56 3.67
CA SER A 16 3.82 5.26 4.53
C SER A 16 2.56 5.06 3.69
N PHE A 17 1.63 4.25 4.19
CA PHE A 17 0.30 4.12 3.59
C PHE A 17 -0.58 5.35 3.92
N GLY A 18 -1.58 5.62 3.08
CA GLY A 18 -2.55 6.68 3.31
C GLY A 18 -2.03 8.11 3.07
N ASP A 19 -2.91 9.09 3.22
CA ASP A 19 -2.67 10.54 3.02
C ASP A 19 -2.65 11.34 4.33
N SER A 20 -2.71 10.67 5.49
CA SER A 20 -2.64 11.33 6.80
C SER A 20 -1.85 10.48 7.81
N PRO A 21 -1.23 11.10 8.84
CA PRO A 21 -0.51 10.38 9.88
C PRO A 21 -1.37 9.31 10.59
N ALA A 22 -2.62 9.65 10.90
CA ALA A 22 -3.55 8.71 11.57
C ALA A 22 -3.85 7.48 10.69
N LEU A 23 -4.08 7.70 9.39
CA LEU A 23 -4.31 6.60 8.45
C LEU A 23 -3.04 5.77 8.23
N ALA A 24 -1.87 6.41 8.20
CA ALA A 24 -0.60 5.70 8.13
C ALA A 24 -0.39 4.77 9.32
N ASP A 25 -0.69 5.22 10.55
CA ASP A 25 -0.62 4.39 11.76
C ASP A 25 -1.59 3.20 11.68
N GLU A 26 -2.84 3.45 11.31
CA GLU A 26 -3.88 2.42 11.17
C GLU A 26 -3.46 1.33 10.16
N LEU A 27 -3.07 1.75 8.95
CA LEU A 27 -2.72 0.82 7.88
C LEU A 27 -1.41 0.09 8.15
N ALA A 28 -0.43 0.75 8.78
CA ALA A 28 0.81 0.12 9.22
C ALA A 28 0.53 -0.97 10.28
N ALA A 29 -0.37 -0.72 11.22
CA ALA A 29 -0.77 -1.72 12.22
C ALA A 29 -1.43 -2.95 11.57
N LEU A 30 -2.26 -2.77 10.54
CA LEU A 30 -2.85 -3.88 9.79
C LEU A 30 -1.80 -4.72 9.05
N VAL A 31 -0.75 -4.09 8.51
CA VAL A 31 0.37 -4.79 7.86
C VAL A 31 1.16 -5.61 8.88
N VAL A 32 1.53 -5.00 10.02
CA VAL A 32 2.26 -5.69 11.09
C VAL A 32 1.45 -6.86 11.66
N ALA A 33 0.13 -6.72 11.78
CA ALA A 33 -0.77 -7.79 12.21
C ALA A 33 -1.01 -8.88 11.15
N GLY A 34 -0.44 -8.75 9.94
CA GLY A 34 -0.61 -9.69 8.83
C GLY A 34 -1.99 -9.67 8.18
N LYS A 35 -2.83 -8.68 8.49
CA LYS A 35 -4.19 -8.53 7.96
C LYS A 35 -4.16 -7.86 6.58
N LYS A 36 -3.40 -6.77 6.45
CA LYS A 36 -3.17 -6.08 5.17
C LYS A 36 -2.00 -6.73 4.43
N ARG A 37 -2.31 -7.39 3.32
CA ARG A 37 -1.38 -8.12 2.44
C ARG A 37 -1.47 -7.70 0.97
N GLY A 38 -2.36 -6.76 0.66
CA GLY A 38 -2.56 -6.15 -0.65
C GLY A 38 -2.60 -4.62 -0.56
N THR A 39 -2.27 -3.98 -1.67
CA THR A 39 -2.41 -2.54 -1.88
C THR A 39 -2.55 -2.29 -3.38
N CYS A 40 -3.09 -1.13 -3.76
CA CYS A 40 -3.18 -0.71 -5.14
C CYS A 40 -2.85 0.78 -5.30
N SER A 41 -2.45 1.15 -6.51
CA SER A 41 -2.37 2.53 -7.01
C SER A 41 -3.10 2.60 -8.35
N SER A 42 -3.34 3.81 -8.86
CA SER A 42 -3.84 3.93 -10.24
C SER A 42 -2.73 3.56 -11.22
N LEU A 43 -3.12 3.09 -12.42
CA LEU A 43 -2.15 2.76 -13.46
C LEU A 43 -1.30 3.98 -13.86
N VAL A 44 -1.92 5.17 -13.87
CA VAL A 44 -1.23 6.43 -14.19
C VAL A 44 -0.16 6.75 -13.14
N SER A 45 -0.47 6.56 -11.85
CA SER A 45 0.50 6.80 -10.78
C SER A 45 1.63 5.77 -10.83
N TYR A 46 1.31 4.49 -11.05
CA TYR A 46 2.33 3.45 -11.24
C TYR A 46 3.28 3.76 -12.42
N GLN A 47 2.76 4.23 -13.54
CA GLN A 47 3.59 4.60 -14.71
C GLN A 47 4.54 5.77 -14.45
N LYS A 48 4.24 6.61 -13.44
CA LYS A 48 5.09 7.73 -13.02
C LYS A 48 6.12 7.32 -11.95
N GLU A 49 6.00 6.15 -11.34
CA GLU A 49 6.94 5.67 -10.32
C GLU A 49 8.33 5.45 -10.92
N GLN A 50 9.35 6.03 -10.26
CA GLN A 50 10.76 5.83 -10.63
C GLN A 50 11.61 5.62 -9.36
N PRO A 51 12.27 4.45 -9.20
CA PRO A 51 12.15 3.25 -10.05
C PRO A 51 10.75 2.60 -9.92
N PRO A 52 10.29 1.82 -10.91
CA PRO A 52 9.01 1.13 -10.82
C PRO A 52 9.09 -0.01 -9.79
N VAL A 53 7.97 -0.26 -9.10
CA VAL A 53 7.84 -1.43 -8.22
C VAL A 53 7.77 -2.70 -9.06
N THR A 54 8.58 -3.70 -8.71
CA THR A 54 8.58 -5.01 -9.38
C THR A 54 8.44 -6.14 -8.38
N PRO A 55 7.92 -7.33 -8.78
CA PRO A 55 7.97 -8.50 -7.94
C PRO A 55 9.39 -8.77 -7.44
N GLY A 56 9.54 -8.88 -6.13
CA GLY A 56 10.84 -9.01 -5.45
C GLY A 56 11.30 -7.74 -4.73
N SER A 57 10.77 -6.56 -5.08
CA SER A 57 11.08 -5.28 -4.42
C SER A 57 10.76 -5.34 -2.92
N TYR A 58 11.68 -4.79 -2.12
CA TYR A 58 11.47 -4.58 -0.68
C TYR A 58 10.95 -3.17 -0.43
N HIS A 59 10.10 -3.04 0.60
CA HIS A 59 9.52 -1.78 1.01
C HIS A 59 9.62 -1.66 2.54
N ILE A 60 10.24 -0.59 3.01
CA ILE A 60 10.24 -0.19 4.41
C ILE A 60 8.96 0.60 4.65
N VAL A 61 8.08 0.06 5.49
CA VAL A 61 6.81 0.69 5.84
C VAL A 61 7.02 1.64 7.01
N LEU A 62 6.59 2.88 6.85
CA LEU A 62 6.60 3.92 7.87
C LEU A 62 5.23 4.08 8.52
N ASN A 63 5.21 4.41 9.80
CA ASN A 63 4.02 4.85 10.53
C ASN A 63 3.73 6.34 10.31
N GLY A 64 2.73 6.89 11.00
CA GLY A 64 2.32 8.29 10.94
C GLY A 64 3.37 9.29 11.45
N THR A 65 4.31 8.85 12.29
CA THR A 65 5.45 9.67 12.75
C THR A 65 6.66 9.59 11.84
N GLY A 66 6.63 8.76 10.79
CA GLY A 66 7.73 8.55 9.86
C GLY A 66 8.78 7.52 10.31
N ASP A 67 8.50 6.79 11.38
CA ASP A 67 9.31 5.71 11.91
C ASP A 67 9.04 4.39 11.17
N ALA A 68 10.12 3.66 10.87
CA ALA A 68 10.03 2.37 10.20
C ALA A 68 9.49 1.29 11.16
N VAL A 69 8.40 0.64 10.76
CA VAL A 69 7.73 -0.40 11.58
C VAL A 69 7.97 -1.82 11.09
N CYS A 70 8.10 -2.02 9.78
CA CYS A 70 8.39 -3.34 9.21
C CYS A 70 8.96 -3.22 7.78
N VAL A 71 9.39 -4.36 7.23
CA VAL A 71 9.78 -4.49 5.83
C VAL A 71 8.88 -5.52 5.17
N ILE A 72 8.27 -5.17 4.04
CA ILE A 72 7.47 -6.06 3.21
C ILE A 72 8.16 -6.31 1.87
N ARG A 73 7.77 -7.39 1.20
CA ARG A 73 8.26 -7.74 -0.14
C ARG A 73 7.09 -7.88 -1.09
N THR A 74 7.17 -7.25 -2.25
CA THR A 74 6.16 -7.40 -3.31
C THR A 74 6.29 -8.79 -3.92
N LEU A 75 5.24 -9.60 -3.83
CA LEU A 75 5.25 -10.98 -4.36
C LEU A 75 4.67 -11.08 -5.77
N ALA A 76 3.69 -10.25 -6.10
CA ALA A 76 3.03 -10.24 -7.39
C ALA A 76 2.50 -8.84 -7.70
N LEU A 77 2.37 -8.54 -8.99
CA LEU A 77 1.75 -7.33 -9.50
C LEU A 77 0.67 -7.75 -10.52
N ARG A 78 -0.51 -7.13 -10.45
CA ARG A 78 -1.64 -7.41 -11.34
C ARG A 78 -2.31 -6.11 -11.73
N LEU A 79 -2.60 -5.94 -13.02
CA LEU A 79 -3.46 -4.86 -13.50
C LEU A 79 -4.90 -5.37 -13.54
N ILE A 80 -5.80 -4.69 -12.82
CA ILE A 80 -7.21 -5.06 -12.68
C ILE A 80 -8.05 -3.82 -12.95
N ARG A 81 -9.15 -3.97 -13.70
CA ARG A 81 -10.12 -2.87 -13.87
C ARG A 81 -10.84 -2.65 -12.55
N PHE A 82 -11.13 -1.39 -12.22
CA PHE A 82 -11.77 -1.03 -10.95
C PHE A 82 -13.06 -1.83 -10.66
N ASN A 83 -13.88 -2.08 -11.68
CA ASN A 83 -15.13 -2.84 -11.58
C ASN A 83 -14.96 -4.38 -11.60
N GLU A 84 -13.75 -4.88 -11.84
CA GLU A 84 -13.40 -6.31 -11.82
C GLU A 84 -12.75 -6.74 -10.50
N MET A 85 -12.69 -5.84 -9.51
CA MET A 85 -12.18 -6.17 -8.18
C MET A 85 -13.01 -7.29 -7.53
N SER A 86 -12.36 -8.39 -7.15
CA SER A 86 -13.02 -9.51 -6.48
C SER A 86 -13.00 -9.34 -4.96
N ALA A 87 -13.90 -10.04 -4.27
CA ALA A 87 -13.95 -10.05 -2.80
C ALA A 87 -12.64 -10.56 -2.19
N ASP A 88 -12.05 -11.62 -2.75
CA ASP A 88 -10.78 -12.16 -2.25
C ASP A 88 -9.64 -11.14 -2.36
N LEU A 89 -9.58 -10.38 -3.46
CA LEU A 89 -8.56 -9.36 -3.65
C LEU A 89 -8.79 -8.13 -2.77
N ALA A 90 -10.03 -7.67 -2.63
CA ALA A 90 -10.38 -6.59 -1.71
C ALA A 90 -10.03 -6.97 -0.25
N ALA A 91 -10.31 -8.21 0.15
CA ALA A 91 -10.00 -8.72 1.48
C ALA A 91 -8.49 -8.77 1.77
N LEU A 92 -7.63 -8.90 0.74
CA LEU A 92 -6.18 -8.79 0.94
C LEU A 92 -5.77 -7.39 1.40
N GLU A 93 -6.50 -6.34 1.07
CA GLU A 93 -6.15 -4.99 1.54
C GLU A 93 -6.41 -4.81 3.04
N GLY A 94 -7.24 -5.66 3.65
CA GLY A 94 -7.39 -5.76 5.10
C GLY A 94 -8.11 -4.59 5.77
N GLU A 95 -8.69 -3.67 4.99
CA GLU A 95 -9.33 -2.44 5.46
C GLU A 95 -10.85 -2.62 5.65
N GLY A 96 -11.43 -1.85 6.57
CA GLY A 96 -12.88 -1.81 6.80
C GLY A 96 -13.49 -3.17 7.15
N ASP A 97 -14.60 -3.50 6.50
CA ASP A 97 -15.35 -4.76 6.67
C ASP A 97 -14.92 -5.86 5.69
N LEU A 98 -13.81 -5.66 4.97
CA LEU A 98 -13.26 -6.57 3.94
C LEU A 98 -14.17 -6.74 2.71
N SER A 99 -15.25 -5.98 2.59
CA SER A 99 -16.16 -6.06 1.45
C SER A 99 -15.64 -5.30 0.23
N VAL A 100 -16.04 -5.75 -0.96
CA VAL A 100 -15.82 -5.00 -2.21
C VAL A 100 -16.50 -3.63 -2.16
N ALA A 101 -17.65 -3.52 -1.50
CA ALA A 101 -18.38 -2.26 -1.39
C ALA A 101 -17.59 -1.21 -0.59
N PHE A 102 -17.03 -1.60 0.56
CA PHE A 102 -16.14 -0.75 1.33
C PHE A 102 -14.91 -0.35 0.52
N TRP A 103 -14.25 -1.34 -0.12
CA TRP A 103 -13.07 -1.09 -0.95
C TRP A 103 -13.37 -0.09 -2.07
N GLN A 104 -14.48 -0.25 -2.80
CA GLN A 104 -14.88 0.65 -3.87
C GLN A 104 -15.15 2.08 -3.37
N GLY A 105 -15.80 2.22 -2.23
CA GLY A 105 -16.05 3.52 -1.60
C GLY A 105 -14.74 4.22 -1.23
N ALA A 106 -13.87 3.52 -0.50
CA ALA A 106 -12.59 4.06 -0.05
C ALA A 106 -11.67 4.42 -1.22
N ARG A 107 -11.55 3.55 -2.23
CA ARG A 107 -10.67 3.78 -3.38
C ARG A 107 -11.18 4.85 -4.33
N ARG A 108 -12.50 4.98 -4.50
CA ARG A 108 -13.07 6.11 -5.25
C ARG A 108 -12.72 7.44 -4.60
N ALA A 109 -12.97 7.56 -3.30
CA ALA A 109 -12.66 8.79 -2.57
C ALA A 109 -11.16 9.12 -2.63
N TRP A 110 -10.29 8.09 -2.59
CA TRP A 110 -8.85 8.26 -2.75
C TRP A 110 -8.47 8.77 -4.15
N PHE A 111 -8.87 8.07 -5.21
CA PHE A 111 -8.50 8.42 -6.58
C PHE A 111 -9.06 9.79 -7.01
N GLU A 112 -10.23 10.17 -6.50
CA GLU A 112 -10.80 11.52 -6.70
C GLU A 112 -9.92 12.62 -6.09
N ARG A 113 -9.34 12.40 -4.89
CA ARG A 113 -8.40 13.34 -4.28
C ARG A 113 -7.05 13.37 -5.00
N GLU A 114 -6.58 12.21 -5.46
CA GLU A 114 -5.31 12.07 -6.17
C GLU A 114 -5.33 12.70 -7.57
N GLY A 115 -6.51 12.75 -8.20
CA GLY A 115 -6.72 13.38 -9.51
C GLY A 115 -6.15 12.59 -10.70
N ASN A 116 -5.81 11.30 -10.52
CA ASN A 116 -5.18 10.45 -11.53
C ASN A 116 -6.02 9.17 -11.81
N TRP A 117 -7.32 9.32 -12.11
CA TRP A 117 -8.26 8.22 -12.38
C TRP A 117 -8.44 7.91 -13.87
#